data_AF-A0A1G1ZI48-F1
#
_entry.id   AF-A0A1G1ZI48-F1
#
_cell.length_a   1.000
_cell.length_b   1.000
_cell.length_c   1.000
_cell.angle_alpha   90.00
_cell.angle_beta   90.00
_cell.angle_gamma   90.00
#
_symmetry.space_group_name_H-M   'P 1'
#
loop_
_entity.id
_entity.type
_entity.pdbx_description
1 polymer ?
#
loop_
_entity_poly.entity_id
_entity_poly.type
_entity_poly.pdbx_seq_one_letter_code
_entity_poly.pdbx_strand_id
1 'polypeptide(L)' 'LTERQKKDLKSRNPKRILKILKQLEKVWKKNPNLRLGQLIGNAVSGNVYNCEDDELIKKLEKFYRKGK' A
#
# COMPACT_ATOMS: atom_id res chain seq x y z
N LEU A 1 5.02 -28.71 -2.87
CA LEU A 1 5.18 -27.35 -2.31
C LEU A 1 4.67 -27.35 -0.89
N THR A 2 5.53 -27.09 0.08
CA THR A 2 5.12 -26.90 1.48
C THR A 2 4.27 -25.63 1.62
N GLU A 3 3.44 -25.54 2.65
CA GLU A 3 2.63 -24.34 2.91
C GLU A 3 3.48 -23.05 3.01
N ARG A 4 4.71 -23.19 3.52
CA ARG A 4 5.71 -22.11 3.55
C ARG A 4 6.17 -21.71 2.15
N GLN A 5 6.50 -22.68 1.29
CA GLN A 5 6.88 -22.41 -0.10
C GLN A 5 5.73 -21.81 -0.92
N LYS A 6 4.47 -22.22 -0.67
CA LYS A 6 3.29 -21.60 -1.28
C LYS A 6 3.12 -20.14 -0.83
N LYS A 7 3.35 -19.85 0.46
CA LYS A 7 3.30 -18.49 1.01
C LYS A 7 4.37 -17.58 0.41
N ASP A 8 5.60 -18.08 0.24
CA ASP A 8 6.70 -17.30 -0.35
C ASP A 8 6.50 -17.02 -1.85
N LEU A 9 5.96 -17.98 -2.60
CA LEU A 9 5.58 -17.76 -4.01
C LEU A 9 4.44 -16.73 -4.14
N LYS A 10 3.49 -16.73 -3.20
CA LYS A 10 2.44 -15.72 -3.13
C LYS A 10 3.01 -14.34 -2.78
N SER A 11 3.93 -14.25 -1.82
CA SER A 11 4.52 -12.97 -1.38
C SER A 11 5.45 -12.34 -2.41
N ARG A 12 6.10 -13.15 -3.27
CA ARG A 12 7.02 -12.65 -4.31
C ARG A 12 6.37 -12.42 -5.68
N ASN A 13 5.07 -12.67 -5.83
CA ASN A 13 4.36 -12.44 -7.08
C ASN A 13 4.43 -10.95 -7.51
N PRO A 14 4.98 -10.61 -8.69
CA PRO A 14 5.06 -9.23 -9.16
C PRO A 14 3.70 -8.54 -9.34
N LYS A 15 2.62 -9.31 -9.54
CA LYS A 15 1.25 -8.77 -9.64
C LYS A 15 0.82 -7.99 -8.38
N ARG A 16 1.45 -8.21 -7.22
CA ARG A 16 1.20 -7.42 -6.00
C ARG A 16 1.60 -5.95 -6.17
N ILE A 17 2.72 -5.70 -6.86
CA ILE A 17 3.26 -4.35 -7.09
C ILE A 17 2.23 -3.51 -7.86
N LEU A 18 1.65 -4.09 -8.90
CA LEU A 18 0.62 -3.43 -9.72
C LEU A 18 -0.60 -2.98 -8.89
N LYS A 19 -1.01 -3.77 -7.89
CA LYS A 19 -2.14 -3.40 -7.02
C LYS A 19 -1.80 -2.18 -6.16
N ILE A 20 -0.61 -2.16 -5.57
CA ILE A 20 -0.13 -1.05 -4.75
C ILE A 20 0.00 0.21 -5.60
N LEU A 21 0.64 0.11 -6.78
CA LEU A 21 0.81 1.24 -7.69
C LEU A 21 -0.52 1.85 -8.12
N LYS A 22 -1.52 1.04 -8.47
CA LYS A 22 -2.87 1.53 -8.81
C LYS A 22 -3.53 2.28 -7.66
N GLN A 23 -3.37 1.79 -6.42
CA GLN A 23 -3.94 2.46 -5.26
C GLN A 23 -3.20 3.77 -4.94
N LEU A 24 -1.87 3.76 -5.00
CA LEU A 24 -1.05 4.96 -4.83
C LEU A 24 -1.39 6.01 -5.88
N GLU A 25 -1.46 5.64 -7.16
CA GLU A 25 -1.83 6.53 -8.26
C GLU A 25 -3.20 7.19 -8.01
N LYS A 26 -4.21 6.40 -7.63
CA LYS A 26 -5.56 6.88 -7.33
C LYS A 26 -5.58 7.91 -6.20
N VAL A 27 -4.84 7.66 -5.11
CA VAL A 27 -4.80 8.58 -3.96
C VAL A 27 -3.95 9.81 -4.28
N TRP A 28 -2.83 9.63 -4.97
CA TRP A 28 -1.88 10.70 -5.25
C TRP A 28 -2.43 11.71 -6.26
N LYS A 29 -3.15 11.24 -7.29
CA LYS A 29 -3.89 12.13 -8.22
C LYS A 29 -4.92 13.01 -7.51
N LYS A 30 -5.47 12.58 -6.37
CA LYS A 30 -6.39 13.38 -5.55
C LYS A 30 -5.67 14.33 -4.58
N ASN A 31 -4.38 14.10 -4.33
CA ASN A 31 -3.57 14.86 -3.37
C ASN A 31 -2.23 15.26 -4.01
N PRO A 32 -2.24 16.02 -5.12
CA PRO A 32 -1.04 16.25 -5.93
C PRO A 32 0.09 17.01 -5.20
N ASN A 33 -0.24 17.73 -4.13
CA ASN A 33 0.72 18.49 -3.34
C ASN A 33 1.57 17.63 -2.39
N LEU A 34 1.16 16.40 -2.11
CA LEU A 34 1.91 15.51 -1.24
C LEU A 34 3.02 14.82 -2.04
N ARG A 35 4.20 14.64 -1.46
CA ARG A 35 5.21 13.71 -2.00
C ARG A 35 4.84 12.27 -1.64
N LEU A 36 5.34 11.28 -2.40
CA LEU A 36 5.05 9.85 -2.16
C LEU A 36 5.27 9.43 -0.70
N GLY A 37 6.41 9.82 -0.11
CA GLY A 37 6.74 9.49 1.27
C GLY A 37 5.75 10.08 2.27
N GLN A 38 5.26 11.30 2.05
CA GLN A 38 4.24 11.92 2.89
C GLN A 38 2.90 11.23 2.74
N LEU A 39 2.53 10.85 1.52
CA LEU A 39 1.28 10.15 1.23
C LEU A 39 1.20 8.79 1.94
N ILE A 40 2.30 8.02 1.89
CA ILE A 40 2.41 6.74 2.61
C ILE A 40 2.50 6.98 4.13
N GLY A 41 3.36 7.90 4.58
CA GLY A 41 3.58 8.18 5.99
C GLY A 41 2.35 8.71 6.73
N ASN A 42 1.52 9.51 6.06
CA ASN A 42 0.26 9.98 6.63
C ASN A 42 -0.72 8.83 6.89
N ALA A 43 -0.79 7.86 5.98
CA ALA A 43 -1.70 6.71 6.10
C ALA A 43 -1.16 5.62 7.03
N VAL A 44 0.16 5.44 7.11
CA VAL A 44 0.80 4.45 7.97
C VAL A 44 1.27 5.12 9.25
N SER A 45 0.44 5.07 10.29
CA SER A 45 0.85 5.48 11.64
C SER A 45 1.94 4.52 12.15
N GLY A 46 3.20 4.96 12.15
CA GLY A 46 4.35 4.20 12.66
C GLY A 46 5.31 3.72 11.57
N ASN A 47 5.89 2.52 11.77
CA ASN A 47 6.95 2.00 10.91
C ASN A 47 6.40 1.33 9.64
N VAL A 48 6.68 1.92 8.47
CA VAL A 48 6.30 1.39 7.15
C VAL A 48 6.95 0.04 6.85
N TYR A 49 8.13 -0.26 7.41
CA TYR A 49 8.87 -1.50 7.15
C TYR A 49 8.09 -2.78 7.50
N ASN A 50 7.18 -2.72 8.46
CA ASN A 50 6.37 -3.88 8.89
C ASN A 50 4.98 -3.92 8.23
N CYS A 51 4.68 -3.01 7.31
CA CYS A 51 3.36 -2.91 6.70
C CYS A 51 3.28 -3.81 5.44
N GLU A 52 2.41 -4.82 5.47
CA GLU A 52 2.16 -5.67 4.31
C GLU A 52 1.33 -4.95 3.23
N ASP A 53 1.46 -5.37 1.96
CA ASP A 53 0.81 -4.74 0.81
C ASP A 53 -0.70 -4.50 0.98
N ASP A 54 -1.44 -5.53 1.40
CA ASP A 54 -2.90 -5.44 1.61
C ASP A 54 -3.25 -4.50 2.77
N GLU A 55 -2.39 -4.41 3.78
CA GLU A 55 -2.54 -3.50 4.91
C GLU A 55 -2.30 -2.06 4.46
N LEU A 56 -1.25 -1.81 3.67
CA LEU A 56 -0.96 -0.50 3.09
C LEU A 56 -2.14 0.00 2.24
N ILE A 57 -2.69 -0.85 1.37
CA ILE A 57 -3.87 -0.51 0.55
C ILE A 57 -5.04 -0.10 1.44
N LYS A 58 -5.37 -0.90 2.46
CA LYS A 58 -6.46 -0.59 3.41
C LYS A 58 -6.23 0.69 4.19
N LYS A 59 -4.99 0.96 4.64
CA LYS A 59 -4.61 2.18 5.35
C LYS A 59 -4.76 3.41 4.45
N LEU A 60 -4.25 3.34 3.22
CA LEU A 60 -4.41 4.40 2.21
C LEU A 60 -5.89 4.66 1.91
N GLU A 61 -6.68 3.60 1.71
CA GLU A 61 -8.12 3.75 1.52
C GLU A 61 -8.77 4.39 2.74
N LYS A 62 -8.56 3.87 3.95
CA LYS A 62 -9.18 4.38 5.17
C LYS A 62 -8.82 5.85 5.44
N PHE A 63 -7.55 6.21 5.28
CA PHE A 63 -7.06 7.57 5.58
C PHE A 63 -7.59 8.60 4.58
N TYR A 64 -7.75 8.24 3.31
CA TYR A 64 -8.19 9.13 2.23
C TYR A 64 -9.64 8.87 1.77
N ARG A 65 -10.42 8.06 2.49
CA ARG A 65 -11.83 7.78 2.19
C ARG A 65 -12.71 8.91 2.71
N LYS A 66 -13.05 9.81 1.78
CA LYS A 66 -13.76 11.11 1.96
C LYS A 66 -12.83 12.17 2.55
N GLY A 67 -12.65 13.25 1.77
CA GLY A 67 -11.74 14.34 2.10
C GLY A 67 -12.03 14.95 3.46
N LYS A 68 -10.96 15.20 4.22
CA LYS A 68 -10.80 16.53 4.81
C LYS A 68 -10.57 17.51 3.68
#